data_AF-A0A9E3RCN7-F1
#
_entry.id   AF-A0A9E3RCN7-F1
#
_cell.length_a   1.000
_cell.length_b   1.000
_cell.length_c   1.000
_cell.angle_alpha   90.00
_cell.angle_beta   90.00
_cell.angle_gamma   90.00
#
_symmetry.space_group_name_H-M   'P 1'
#
loop_
_entity.id
_entity.type
_entity.pdbx_description
1 polymer ?
#
loop_
_entity_poly.entity_id
_entity_poly.type
_entity_poly.pdbx_seq_one_letter_code
_entity_poly.pdbx_strand_id
1 'polypeptide(L)'
;MKATSQWASLAIMFLFASASMAGAQSMIDPSFGTKGVATFKIQNMNDDVAQSIVQLPNGRILIAGNTVDLMGNSSIGIIRLKPNGKIDRSFSDSGEELIISGSCSKMLVQPNEKILIGGWITQGTSKRLCVWRLNPDGTPDHTFGTNGFRSAEFGGNSSCNALALQPDGKILVGGSDMNFYTCHSTLSIARINTDGTLDNSFGMAGKLSVALPNQSVDCPAILLQTNGKIIVAAKLDTNINQLFSRSKFFSMRLNSDGSIDKSFAHDGIQIQSNSNDDNFSSAAVLSDGSIILAGESEFNGFKSASVLCLFPDGNVNPNFGTNGWKHIDFFAGTPIITCMAVQQNDKVILAGVADYPNQSHSIIATRITAEGSLDYSFGKQGIDSFVLTSPASPAGCNSLLIQDDGRILLAGFRMGDSNSFFAARLQNNEQPVKNPKTESAISEDLIAEFSAFPNPMSYDPMIVSINLLQPAQINLTVSDMSGKQMITPIVKNLNEGPNTVEINFPQGLDAGMYLCVLRAMEHTRIIKFEVKQQYQQ
;
A
#
# COMPACT_ATOMS: atom_id res chain seq x y z
N MET A 1 -31.18 46.78 46.34
CA MET A 1 -30.57 46.64 45.01
C MET A 1 -29.53 45.53 45.06
N LYS A 2 -29.88 44.32 44.64
CA LYS A 2 -28.95 43.25 44.27
C LYS A 2 -29.61 42.53 43.09
N ALA A 3 -29.08 42.73 41.90
CA ALA A 3 -29.51 42.04 40.69
C ALA A 3 -28.65 40.79 40.54
N THR A 4 -29.29 39.64 40.53
CA THR A 4 -28.73 38.33 40.16
C THR A 4 -28.80 38.19 38.64
N SER A 5 -27.66 38.06 37.96
CA SER A 5 -27.60 37.64 36.57
C SER A 5 -27.43 36.12 36.49
N GLN A 6 -28.41 35.47 35.86
CA GLN A 6 -28.37 34.05 35.50
C GLN A 6 -27.33 33.85 34.38
N TRP A 7 -26.34 33.01 34.62
CA TRP A 7 -25.49 32.45 33.57
C TRP A 7 -26.21 31.22 33.01
N ALA A 8 -26.66 31.30 31.77
CA ALA A 8 -27.11 30.14 31.01
C ALA A 8 -25.86 29.38 30.54
N SER A 9 -25.60 28.21 31.11
CA SER A 9 -24.58 27.28 30.63
C SER A 9 -24.99 26.77 29.25
N LEU A 10 -24.29 27.22 28.20
CA LEU A 10 -24.34 26.60 26.88
C LEU A 10 -23.68 25.22 26.98
N ALA A 11 -24.49 24.17 27.12
CA ALA A 11 -24.04 22.80 26.90
C ALA A 11 -23.81 22.63 25.39
N ILE A 12 -22.55 22.68 24.95
CA ILE A 12 -22.16 22.26 23.61
C ILE A 12 -22.30 20.74 23.57
N MET A 13 -23.47 20.27 23.13
CA MET A 13 -23.67 18.87 22.76
C MET A 13 -22.77 18.58 21.56
N PHE A 14 -21.71 17.80 21.78
CA PHE A 14 -21.01 17.11 20.70
C PHE A 14 -21.96 16.07 20.10
N LEU A 15 -22.71 16.47 19.06
CA LEU A 15 -23.28 15.53 18.12
C LEU A 15 -22.12 15.00 17.28
N PHE A 16 -21.48 13.93 17.75
CA PHE A 16 -20.83 13.00 16.83
C PHE A 16 -21.96 12.43 15.98
N ALA A 17 -22.12 12.94 14.76
CA ALA A 17 -22.81 12.19 13.73
C ALA A 17 -21.95 10.93 13.50
N SER A 18 -22.28 9.88 14.23
CA SER A 18 -21.91 8.53 13.86
C SER A 18 -22.67 8.26 12.57
N ALA A 19 -22.02 8.58 11.44
CA ALA A 19 -22.47 8.09 10.16
C ALA A 19 -22.33 6.57 10.23
N SER A 20 -23.40 5.88 10.62
CA SER A 20 -23.47 4.44 10.56
C SER A 20 -23.14 4.02 9.13
N MET A 21 -22.12 3.20 8.95
CA MET A 21 -21.81 2.51 7.68
C MET A 21 -22.85 1.44 7.30
N ALA A 22 -24.05 1.51 7.87
CA ALA A 22 -25.12 0.58 7.58
C ALA A 22 -25.84 1.00 6.29
N GLY A 23 -25.46 0.39 5.16
CA GLY A 23 -26.35 0.29 4.00
C GLY A 23 -25.79 0.61 2.60
N ALA A 24 -24.49 0.85 2.41
CA ALA A 24 -23.93 1.11 1.07
C ALA A 24 -23.47 -0.19 0.38
N GLN A 25 -23.73 -0.30 -0.92
CA GLN A 25 -23.34 -1.47 -1.71
C GLN A 25 -21.83 -1.43 -1.98
N SER A 26 -21.08 -2.32 -1.33
CA SER A 26 -19.67 -2.60 -1.63
C SER A 26 -19.49 -2.86 -3.13
N MET A 27 -18.32 -2.50 -3.69
CA MET A 27 -18.00 -2.84 -5.08
C MET A 27 -17.78 -4.35 -5.29
N ILE A 28 -17.93 -5.18 -4.26
CA ILE A 28 -17.91 -6.64 -4.37
C ILE A 28 -18.72 -7.12 -5.59
N ASP A 29 -18.07 -7.87 -6.47
CA ASP A 29 -18.67 -8.47 -7.66
C ASP A 29 -19.43 -9.75 -7.26
N PRO A 30 -20.77 -9.73 -7.23
CA PRO A 30 -21.55 -10.87 -6.74
C PRO A 30 -21.44 -12.12 -7.63
N SER A 31 -20.89 -12.00 -8.84
CA SER A 31 -20.69 -13.12 -9.77
C SER A 31 -19.48 -13.99 -9.45
N PHE A 32 -18.61 -13.57 -8.52
CA PHE A 32 -17.42 -14.29 -8.11
C PHE A 32 -17.65 -15.12 -6.85
N GLY A 33 -17.20 -16.37 -6.82
CA GLY A 33 -17.31 -17.23 -5.65
C GLY A 33 -18.74 -17.29 -5.08
N THR A 34 -18.87 -17.07 -3.77
CA THR A 34 -20.14 -16.89 -3.07
C THR A 34 -20.29 -15.43 -2.67
N LYS A 35 -21.16 -14.68 -3.35
CA LYS A 35 -21.39 -13.24 -3.12
C LYS A 35 -20.10 -12.40 -3.20
N GLY A 36 -19.26 -12.72 -4.18
CA GLY A 36 -18.00 -12.03 -4.50
C GLY A 36 -16.78 -12.46 -3.73
N VAL A 37 -16.90 -13.47 -2.87
CA VAL A 37 -15.79 -14.03 -2.09
C VAL A 37 -15.71 -15.54 -2.30
N ALA A 38 -14.51 -16.04 -2.56
CA ALA A 38 -14.21 -17.45 -2.60
C ALA A 38 -13.23 -17.79 -1.47
N THR A 39 -13.46 -18.90 -0.77
CA THR A 39 -12.71 -19.26 0.44
C THR A 39 -12.34 -20.73 0.40
N PHE A 40 -11.14 -21.05 0.84
CA PHE A 40 -10.58 -22.39 0.65
C PHE A 40 -9.76 -22.83 1.87
N LYS A 41 -9.55 -24.15 1.96
CA LYS A 41 -8.63 -24.80 2.88
C LYS A 41 -7.77 -25.75 2.08
N ILE A 42 -6.45 -25.66 2.23
CA ILE A 42 -5.53 -26.48 1.45
C ILE A 42 -5.24 -27.78 2.20
N GLN A 43 -5.56 -28.91 1.57
CA GLN A 43 -5.22 -30.27 2.04
C GLN A 43 -5.41 -30.54 3.56
N ASN A 44 -6.40 -29.91 4.20
CA ASN A 44 -6.68 -29.99 5.65
C ASN A 44 -5.62 -29.41 6.61
N MET A 45 -4.70 -28.60 6.10
CA MET A 45 -3.71 -27.88 6.89
C MET A 45 -4.33 -26.70 7.67
N ASN A 46 -3.57 -26.07 8.56
CA ASN A 46 -4.05 -24.96 9.38
C ASN A 46 -3.30 -23.66 9.06
N ASP A 47 -3.87 -22.54 9.49
CA ASP A 47 -3.33 -21.18 9.36
C ASP A 47 -2.90 -20.84 7.93
N ASP A 48 -3.79 -21.11 6.97
CA ASP A 48 -3.57 -20.83 5.57
C ASP A 48 -3.53 -19.30 5.34
N VAL A 49 -2.35 -18.74 5.06
CA VAL A 49 -2.15 -17.33 4.71
C VAL A 49 -1.88 -17.15 3.21
N ALA A 50 -2.86 -16.66 2.44
CA ALA A 50 -2.62 -16.33 1.03
C ALA A 50 -1.70 -15.12 0.90
N GLN A 51 -0.68 -15.21 0.04
CA GLN A 51 0.38 -14.20 -0.09
C GLN A 51 0.40 -13.56 -1.47
N SER A 52 -0.05 -14.27 -2.51
CA SER A 52 -0.03 -13.77 -3.87
C SER A 52 -1.20 -14.28 -4.70
N ILE A 53 -1.73 -13.41 -5.56
CA ILE A 53 -2.75 -13.72 -6.57
C ILE A 53 -2.27 -13.27 -7.95
N VAL A 54 -2.41 -14.12 -8.96
CA VAL A 54 -2.07 -13.82 -10.36
C VAL A 54 -3.15 -14.36 -11.30
N GLN A 55 -3.23 -13.79 -12.50
CA GLN A 55 -4.13 -14.24 -13.57
C GLN A 55 -3.32 -14.90 -14.69
N LEU A 56 -3.80 -16.04 -15.17
CA LEU A 56 -3.28 -16.73 -16.35
C LEU A 56 -3.93 -16.15 -17.62
N PRO A 57 -3.29 -16.23 -18.81
CA PRO A 57 -3.83 -15.67 -20.06
C PRO A 57 -5.23 -16.18 -20.44
N ASN A 58 -5.61 -17.39 -19.99
CA ASN A 58 -6.94 -17.96 -20.20
C ASN A 58 -8.01 -17.47 -19.20
N GLY A 59 -7.70 -16.47 -18.38
CA GLY A 59 -8.57 -15.90 -17.36
C GLY A 59 -8.69 -16.69 -16.06
N ARG A 60 -8.01 -17.84 -15.94
CA ARG A 60 -7.92 -18.57 -14.67
C ARG A 60 -7.06 -17.79 -13.68
N ILE A 61 -7.33 -18.01 -12.39
CA ILE A 61 -6.71 -17.25 -11.30
C ILE A 61 -5.90 -18.24 -10.46
N LEU A 62 -4.68 -17.89 -10.10
CA LEU A 62 -3.85 -18.65 -9.18
C LEU A 62 -3.69 -17.88 -7.88
N ILE A 63 -3.80 -18.59 -6.76
CA ILE A 63 -3.55 -18.08 -5.43
C ILE A 63 -2.50 -18.97 -4.79
N ALA A 64 -1.47 -18.38 -4.20
CA ALA A 64 -0.49 -19.12 -3.42
C ALA A 64 -0.22 -18.41 -2.09
N GLY A 65 0.19 -19.20 -1.12
CA GLY A 65 0.45 -18.73 0.22
C GLY A 65 1.09 -19.78 1.09
N ASN A 66 1.17 -19.47 2.38
CA ASN A 66 1.79 -20.34 3.38
C ASN A 66 0.70 -21.15 4.07
N THR A 67 1.00 -22.41 4.32
CA THR A 67 0.17 -23.33 5.08
C THR A 67 1.03 -24.11 6.06
N VAL A 68 0.54 -24.39 7.27
CA VAL A 68 1.31 -25.10 8.30
C VAL A 68 0.64 -26.41 8.70
N ASP A 69 1.46 -27.46 8.85
CA ASP A 69 0.98 -28.72 9.38
C ASP A 69 0.82 -28.67 10.91
N LEU A 70 0.28 -29.74 11.49
CA LEU A 70 0.12 -29.87 12.94
C LEU A 70 1.45 -29.90 13.71
N MET A 71 2.58 -30.08 13.02
CA MET A 71 3.92 -30.07 13.58
C MET A 71 4.59 -28.68 13.46
N GLY A 72 3.91 -27.71 12.85
CA GLY A 72 4.41 -26.35 12.63
C GLY A 72 5.32 -26.20 11.40
N ASN A 73 5.40 -27.19 10.51
CA ASN A 73 6.19 -27.09 9.29
C ASN A 73 5.42 -26.27 8.24
N SER A 74 6.06 -25.21 7.73
CA SER A 74 5.53 -24.38 6.64
C SER A 74 5.68 -25.08 5.30
N SER A 75 4.63 -25.01 4.49
CA SER A 75 4.60 -25.39 3.08
C SER A 75 3.94 -24.28 2.24
N ILE A 76 4.14 -24.33 0.93
CA ILE A 76 3.45 -23.44 -0.01
C ILE A 76 2.24 -24.17 -0.55
N GLY A 77 1.05 -23.66 -0.25
CA GLY A 77 -0.19 -24.12 -0.84
C GLY A 77 -0.57 -23.25 -2.04
N ILE A 78 -0.97 -23.89 -3.14
CA ILE A 78 -1.35 -23.24 -4.40
C ILE A 78 -2.72 -23.75 -4.82
N ILE A 79 -3.63 -22.85 -5.22
CA ILE A 79 -4.95 -23.19 -5.73
C ILE A 79 -5.18 -22.48 -7.06
N ARG A 80 -5.75 -23.19 -8.04
CA ARG A 80 -6.25 -22.59 -9.27
C ARG A 80 -7.77 -22.46 -9.26
N LEU A 81 -8.26 -21.28 -9.63
CA LEU A 81 -9.67 -20.95 -9.76
C LEU A 81 -10.04 -20.68 -11.21
N LYS A 82 -11.30 -20.98 -11.53
CA LYS A 82 -11.97 -20.51 -12.75
C LYS A 82 -12.22 -19.00 -12.65
N PRO A 83 -12.48 -18.30 -13.77
CA PRO A 83 -12.83 -16.87 -13.75
C PRO A 83 -14.02 -16.51 -12.87
N ASN A 84 -14.88 -17.46 -12.51
CA ASN A 84 -16.02 -17.25 -11.60
C ASN A 84 -15.69 -17.53 -10.12
N GLY A 85 -14.42 -17.76 -9.76
CA GLY A 85 -13.97 -17.99 -8.39
C GLY A 85 -14.21 -19.41 -7.85
N LYS A 86 -14.73 -20.34 -8.67
CA LYS A 86 -14.81 -21.77 -8.29
C LYS A 86 -13.48 -22.46 -8.52
N ILE A 87 -13.13 -23.43 -7.67
CA ILE A 87 -11.91 -24.26 -7.86
C ILE A 87 -11.91 -24.91 -9.24
N ASP A 88 -10.76 -24.84 -9.90
CA ASP A 88 -10.49 -25.50 -11.15
C ASP A 88 -9.71 -26.80 -10.92
N ARG A 89 -10.43 -27.92 -10.82
CA ARG A 89 -9.87 -29.26 -10.54
C ARG A 89 -9.02 -29.87 -11.66
N SER A 90 -8.79 -29.15 -12.75
CA SER A 90 -7.85 -29.58 -13.80
C SER A 90 -6.40 -29.17 -13.52
N PHE A 91 -6.13 -28.53 -12.38
CA PHE A 91 -4.78 -28.17 -11.92
C PHE A 91 -4.28 -29.24 -10.94
N SER A 92 -3.10 -29.81 -11.18
CA SER A 92 -2.51 -30.88 -10.34
C SER A 92 -3.52 -31.95 -9.86
N ASP A 93 -4.39 -32.39 -10.77
CA ASP A 93 -5.44 -33.42 -10.59
C ASP A 93 -6.44 -33.23 -9.42
N SER A 94 -6.37 -32.11 -8.70
CA SER A 94 -7.19 -31.84 -7.51
C SER A 94 -7.68 -30.39 -7.44
N GLY A 95 -7.05 -29.49 -8.18
CA GLY A 95 -7.20 -28.05 -8.11
C GLY A 95 -6.15 -27.36 -7.23
N GLU A 96 -5.32 -28.15 -6.54
CA GLU A 96 -4.38 -27.69 -5.51
C GLU A 96 -3.00 -28.34 -5.70
N GLU A 97 -1.93 -27.61 -5.37
CA GLU A 97 -0.55 -28.11 -5.35
C GLU A 97 0.13 -27.70 -4.04
N LEU A 98 1.06 -28.54 -3.55
CA LEU A 98 1.77 -28.31 -2.29
C LEU A 98 3.29 -28.44 -2.46
N ILE A 99 4.04 -27.39 -2.14
CA ILE A 99 5.50 -27.43 -2.08
C ILE A 99 5.94 -27.46 -0.62
N ILE A 100 6.58 -28.56 -0.21
CA ILE A 100 6.98 -28.80 1.19
C ILE A 100 8.18 -27.94 1.60
N SER A 101 8.21 -27.53 2.88
CA SER A 101 9.32 -26.79 3.51
C SER A 101 9.61 -25.40 2.91
N GLY A 102 8.67 -24.87 2.13
CA GLY A 102 8.75 -23.55 1.52
C GLY A 102 7.80 -22.55 2.16
N SER A 103 8.05 -21.28 1.84
CA SER A 103 7.13 -20.18 2.04
C SER A 103 7.04 -19.36 0.77
N CYS A 104 5.83 -18.96 0.40
CA CYS A 104 5.55 -18.11 -0.73
C CYS A 104 5.48 -16.66 -0.27
N SER A 105 6.08 -15.77 -1.06
CA SER A 105 5.94 -14.32 -0.89
C SER A 105 5.31 -13.66 -2.09
N LYS A 106 5.66 -14.11 -3.31
CA LYS A 106 5.14 -13.50 -4.55
C LYS A 106 5.11 -14.51 -5.70
N MET A 107 4.08 -14.43 -6.53
CA MET A 107 3.97 -15.17 -7.79
C MET A 107 4.08 -14.25 -9.00
N LEU A 108 4.56 -14.80 -10.11
CA LEU A 108 4.49 -14.19 -11.43
C LEU A 108 4.18 -15.26 -12.49
N VAL A 109 3.52 -14.86 -13.57
CA VAL A 109 3.27 -15.71 -14.73
C VAL A 109 4.21 -15.26 -15.85
N GLN A 110 4.97 -16.20 -16.42
CA GLN A 110 5.84 -15.94 -17.56
C GLN A 110 5.03 -15.92 -18.87
N PRO A 111 5.52 -15.29 -19.95
CA PRO A 111 4.82 -15.27 -21.25
C PRO A 111 4.53 -16.67 -21.83
N ASN A 112 5.30 -17.69 -21.45
CA ASN A 112 5.08 -19.09 -21.82
C ASN A 112 4.15 -19.85 -20.85
N GLU A 113 3.37 -19.12 -20.05
CA GLU A 113 2.42 -19.61 -19.05
C GLU A 113 3.03 -20.35 -17.85
N LYS A 114 4.37 -20.51 -17.79
CA LYS A 114 5.03 -21.06 -16.60
C LYS A 114 4.86 -20.12 -15.41
N ILE A 115 4.76 -20.70 -14.22
CA ILE A 115 4.46 -19.99 -12.99
C ILE A 115 5.74 -19.91 -12.16
N LEU A 116 6.13 -18.69 -11.78
CA LEU A 116 7.25 -18.45 -10.87
C LEU A 116 6.70 -18.16 -9.48
N ILE A 117 7.31 -18.76 -8.46
CA ILE A 117 7.00 -18.52 -7.05
C ILE A 117 8.30 -18.11 -6.38
N GLY A 118 8.35 -16.88 -5.87
CA GLY A 118 9.45 -16.34 -5.07
C GLY A 118 9.12 -16.48 -3.60
N GLY A 119 10.13 -16.86 -2.82
CA GLY A 119 9.94 -17.13 -1.41
C GLY A 119 11.22 -17.56 -0.71
N TRP A 120 11.07 -18.24 0.43
CA TRP A 120 12.20 -18.82 1.15
C TRP A 120 11.95 -20.29 1.47
N ILE A 121 13.04 -21.05 1.56
CA ILE A 121 13.02 -22.46 1.94
C ILE A 121 13.85 -22.66 3.20
N THR A 122 13.43 -23.60 4.05
CA THR A 122 14.25 -24.05 5.18
C THR A 122 15.20 -25.16 4.71
N GLN A 123 16.51 -24.92 4.83
CA GLN A 123 17.55 -25.92 4.58
C GLN A 123 18.48 -26.02 5.78
N GLY A 124 18.41 -27.15 6.50
CA GLY A 124 19.06 -27.27 7.81
C GLY A 124 18.45 -26.29 8.80
N THR A 125 19.29 -25.46 9.43
CA THR A 125 18.87 -24.41 10.38
C THR A 125 18.67 -23.04 9.72
N SER A 126 18.88 -22.92 8.41
CA SER A 126 18.91 -21.65 7.71
C SER A 126 17.75 -21.49 6.73
N LYS A 127 17.25 -20.26 6.62
CA LYS A 127 16.29 -19.87 5.58
C LYS A 127 17.04 -19.29 4.39
N ARG A 128 16.72 -19.76 3.19
CA ARG A 128 17.36 -19.32 1.95
C ARG A 128 16.32 -18.76 0.99
N LEU A 129 16.63 -17.60 0.41
CA LEU A 129 15.82 -17.01 -0.64
C LEU A 129 15.85 -17.90 -1.88
N CYS A 130 14.71 -18.08 -2.52
CA CYS A 130 14.56 -19.04 -3.60
C CYS A 130 13.41 -18.74 -4.56
N VAL A 131 13.45 -19.43 -5.69
CA VAL A 131 12.44 -19.39 -6.74
C VAL A 131 12.09 -20.82 -7.12
N TRP A 132 10.79 -21.13 -7.14
CA TRP A 132 10.25 -22.32 -7.79
C TRP A 132 9.66 -21.94 -9.15
N ARG A 133 9.72 -22.88 -10.09
CA ARG A 133 9.03 -22.79 -11.38
C ARG A 133 8.15 -24.01 -11.60
N LEU A 134 6.88 -23.76 -11.89
CA LEU A 134 5.88 -24.77 -12.24
C LEU A 134 5.44 -24.61 -13.68
N ASN A 135 5.00 -25.71 -14.28
CA ASN A 135 4.29 -25.73 -15.54
C ASN A 135 2.85 -25.18 -15.36
N PRO A 136 2.16 -24.80 -16.44
CA PRO A 136 0.79 -24.27 -16.37
C PRO A 136 -0.22 -25.22 -15.71
N ASP A 137 0.06 -26.53 -15.72
CA ASP A 137 -0.76 -27.57 -15.08
C ASP A 137 -0.51 -27.71 -13.57
N GLY A 138 0.50 -27.04 -13.02
CA GLY A 138 0.89 -27.07 -11.61
C GLY A 138 2.07 -27.98 -11.28
N THR A 139 2.48 -28.83 -12.22
CA THR A 139 3.62 -29.74 -12.00
C THR A 139 4.95 -28.97 -11.96
N PRO A 140 5.95 -29.40 -11.18
CA PRO A 140 7.28 -28.79 -11.21
C PRO A 140 7.92 -28.80 -12.60
N ASP A 141 8.54 -27.69 -13.00
CA ASP A 141 9.30 -27.63 -14.24
C ASP A 141 10.71 -28.17 -14.05
N HIS A 142 10.91 -29.45 -14.34
CA HIS A 142 12.19 -30.12 -14.21
C HIS A 142 13.33 -29.55 -15.08
N THR A 143 13.05 -28.63 -16.00
CA THR A 143 14.07 -27.92 -16.80
C THR A 143 14.63 -26.67 -16.12
N PHE A 144 14.12 -26.31 -14.94
CA PHE A 144 14.56 -25.13 -14.19
C PHE A 144 15.38 -25.52 -12.95
N GLY A 145 16.60 -24.99 -12.87
CA GLY A 145 17.49 -25.20 -11.73
C GLY A 145 17.64 -26.69 -11.42
N THR A 146 17.38 -27.06 -10.17
CA THR A 146 17.32 -28.46 -9.73
C THR A 146 15.86 -28.85 -9.51
N ASN A 147 15.25 -29.55 -10.47
CA ASN A 147 13.86 -30.04 -10.38
C ASN A 147 12.81 -28.94 -10.13
N GLY A 148 12.85 -27.84 -10.88
CA GLY A 148 11.89 -26.75 -10.74
C GLY A 148 12.23 -25.75 -9.65
N PHE A 149 13.46 -25.77 -9.14
CA PHE A 149 13.83 -25.01 -7.95
C PHE A 149 15.24 -24.41 -8.04
N ARG A 150 15.38 -23.19 -7.51
CA ARG A 150 16.67 -22.55 -7.30
C ARG A 150 16.69 -21.72 -6.01
N SER A 151 17.69 -21.93 -5.17
CA SER A 151 18.01 -21.02 -4.05
C SER A 151 19.23 -20.14 -4.32
N ALA A 152 19.26 -18.97 -3.69
CA ALA A 152 20.42 -18.11 -3.58
C ALA A 152 20.77 -17.91 -2.10
N GLU A 153 22.04 -18.12 -1.75
CA GLU A 153 22.53 -18.04 -0.38
C GLU A 153 23.33 -16.76 -0.15
N PHE A 154 23.03 -16.05 0.94
CA PHE A 154 23.66 -14.77 1.32
C PHE A 154 24.44 -14.83 2.64
N GLY A 155 24.42 -15.98 3.34
CA GLY A 155 25.23 -16.24 4.52
C GLY A 155 24.49 -16.09 5.86
N GLY A 156 23.31 -15.47 5.88
CA GLY A 156 22.41 -15.40 7.04
C GLY A 156 21.07 -16.10 6.79
N ASN A 157 20.06 -15.65 7.53
CA ASN A 157 18.68 -16.09 7.32
C ASN A 157 17.98 -15.14 6.37
N SER A 158 17.71 -15.62 5.16
CA SER A 158 17.08 -14.81 4.13
C SER A 158 15.55 -14.85 4.25
N SER A 159 14.94 -13.68 4.25
CA SER A 159 13.56 -13.44 3.86
C SER A 159 13.50 -13.26 2.34
N CYS A 160 12.33 -13.47 1.76
CA CYS A 160 12.05 -13.10 0.38
C CYS A 160 10.76 -12.31 0.38
N ASN A 161 10.71 -11.21 -0.33
CA ASN A 161 9.53 -10.35 -0.37
C ASN A 161 9.27 -9.82 -1.80
N ALA A 162 10.29 -9.83 -2.66
CA ALA A 162 10.22 -9.31 -4.01
C ALA A 162 10.56 -10.37 -5.07
N LEU A 163 9.82 -10.32 -6.18
CA LEU A 163 10.04 -11.10 -7.39
C LEU A 163 9.70 -10.21 -8.59
N ALA A 164 10.56 -10.18 -9.61
CA ALA A 164 10.36 -9.46 -10.86
C ALA A 164 10.87 -10.27 -12.05
N LEU A 165 10.15 -10.23 -13.17
CA LEU A 165 10.52 -10.88 -14.43
C LEU A 165 11.01 -9.83 -15.42
N GLN A 166 12.26 -9.94 -15.87
CA GLN A 166 12.86 -9.06 -16.87
C GLN A 166 12.39 -9.40 -18.29
N PRO A 167 12.41 -8.44 -19.25
CA PRO A 167 12.01 -8.68 -20.63
C PRO A 167 12.80 -9.77 -21.36
N ASP A 168 14.06 -10.00 -20.95
CA ASP A 168 14.92 -11.08 -21.47
C ASP A 168 14.61 -12.46 -20.83
N GLY A 169 13.60 -12.53 -19.98
CA GLY A 169 13.17 -13.74 -19.27
C GLY A 169 13.96 -14.02 -17.99
N LYS A 170 14.99 -13.23 -17.64
CA LYS A 170 15.70 -13.37 -16.37
C LYS A 170 14.83 -12.96 -15.20
N ILE A 171 15.13 -13.52 -14.05
CA ILE A 171 14.30 -13.41 -12.85
C ILE A 171 15.13 -12.71 -11.78
N LEU A 172 14.61 -11.61 -11.25
CA LEU A 172 15.12 -10.96 -10.06
C LEU A 172 14.31 -11.42 -8.86
N VAL A 173 15.00 -11.85 -7.82
CA VAL A 173 14.39 -12.23 -6.54
C VAL A 173 15.11 -11.50 -5.42
N GLY A 174 14.35 -10.93 -4.50
CA GLY A 174 14.89 -10.06 -3.46
C GLY A 174 14.17 -10.15 -2.12
N GLY A 175 14.87 -9.74 -1.09
CA GLY A 175 14.41 -9.74 0.29
C GLY A 175 15.49 -9.15 1.17
N SER A 176 15.55 -9.61 2.41
CA SER A 176 16.62 -9.25 3.33
C SER A 176 17.31 -10.48 3.91
N ASP A 177 18.58 -10.35 4.24
CA ASP A 177 19.36 -11.38 4.90
C ASP A 177 19.75 -10.91 6.29
N MET A 178 19.23 -11.61 7.30
CA MET A 178 19.42 -11.27 8.71
C MET A 178 20.71 -11.87 9.23
N ASN A 179 21.60 -10.99 9.71
CA ASN A 179 22.80 -11.40 10.42
C ASN A 179 22.48 -11.67 11.90
N PHE A 180 22.70 -12.90 12.36
CA PHE A 180 22.39 -13.31 13.75
C PHE A 180 23.26 -12.65 14.82
N TYR A 181 24.44 -12.15 14.48
CA TYR A 181 25.35 -11.54 15.45
C TYR A 181 25.04 -10.08 15.68
N THR A 182 24.66 -9.36 14.62
CA THR A 182 24.33 -7.93 14.72
C THR A 182 22.83 -7.68 14.84
N CYS A 183 21.99 -8.68 14.57
CA CYS A 183 20.53 -8.54 14.45
C CYS A 183 20.13 -7.46 13.42
N HIS A 184 20.95 -7.28 12.38
CA HIS A 184 20.69 -6.32 11.30
C HIS A 184 20.34 -7.08 10.01
N SER A 185 19.37 -6.55 9.26
CA SER A 185 18.93 -7.09 7.97
C SER A 185 19.63 -6.35 6.82
N THR A 186 20.23 -7.10 5.90
CA THR A 186 20.86 -6.54 4.69
C THR A 186 20.00 -6.79 3.47
N LEU A 187 19.82 -5.78 2.62
CA LEU A 187 19.11 -5.93 1.36
C LEU A 187 19.86 -6.94 0.49
N SER A 188 19.17 -7.98 0.02
CA SER A 188 19.75 -9.06 -0.77
C SER A 188 18.94 -9.32 -2.03
N ILE A 189 19.62 -9.34 -3.19
CA ILE A 189 19.01 -9.52 -4.51
C ILE A 189 19.84 -10.54 -5.29
N ALA A 190 19.18 -11.52 -5.90
CA ALA A 190 19.80 -12.43 -6.85
C ALA A 190 19.15 -12.31 -8.22
N ARG A 191 19.95 -12.47 -9.27
CA ARG A 191 19.45 -12.65 -10.63
C ARG A 191 19.66 -14.09 -11.10
N ILE A 192 18.59 -14.66 -11.64
CA ILE A 192 18.52 -16.04 -12.09
C ILE A 192 18.19 -16.04 -13.59
N ASN A 193 18.93 -16.83 -14.37
CA ASN A 193 18.70 -17.06 -15.78
C ASN A 193 17.41 -17.85 -16.04
N THR A 194 16.97 -17.88 -17.30
CA THR A 194 15.76 -18.62 -17.73
C THR A 194 15.84 -20.12 -17.49
N ASP A 195 17.03 -20.69 -17.33
CA ASP A 195 17.27 -22.11 -16.99
C ASP A 195 17.38 -22.37 -15.47
N GLY A 196 17.26 -21.33 -14.64
CA GLY A 196 17.40 -21.45 -13.19
C GLY A 196 18.85 -21.41 -12.69
N THR A 197 19.84 -21.11 -13.54
CA THR A 197 21.21 -20.82 -13.11
C THR A 197 21.36 -19.39 -12.58
N LEU A 198 22.33 -19.12 -11.70
CA LEU A 198 22.63 -17.74 -11.29
C LEU A 198 23.26 -16.98 -12.46
N ASP A 199 22.83 -15.75 -12.70
CA ASP A 199 23.41 -14.90 -13.73
C ASP A 199 24.66 -14.20 -13.22
N ASN A 200 25.84 -14.78 -13.49
CA ASN A 200 27.12 -14.24 -13.05
C ASN A 200 27.47 -12.83 -13.59
N SER A 201 26.70 -12.29 -14.54
CA SER A 201 26.84 -10.90 -15.00
C SER A 201 26.14 -9.86 -14.10
N PHE A 202 25.42 -10.30 -13.05
CA PHE A 202 24.76 -9.44 -12.10
C PHE A 202 25.50 -9.37 -10.77
N GLY A 203 25.86 -8.16 -10.34
CA GLY A 203 26.59 -7.93 -9.09
C GLY A 203 27.83 -8.81 -8.99
N MET A 204 27.97 -9.51 -7.87
CA MET A 204 29.04 -10.49 -7.65
C MET A 204 28.46 -11.90 -7.69
N ALA A 205 28.79 -12.66 -8.74
CA ALA A 205 28.32 -14.04 -8.95
C ALA A 205 26.79 -14.19 -8.91
N GLY A 206 26.08 -13.26 -9.56
CA GLY A 206 24.62 -13.25 -9.65
C GLY A 206 23.89 -12.71 -8.44
N LYS A 207 24.61 -12.06 -7.53
CA LYS A 207 24.10 -11.58 -6.25
C LYS A 207 24.54 -10.15 -5.96
N LEU A 208 23.67 -9.40 -5.31
CA LEU A 208 23.95 -8.10 -4.74
C LEU A 208 23.50 -8.10 -3.28
N SER A 209 24.36 -7.62 -2.40
CA SER A 209 24.04 -7.32 -1.01
C SER A 209 24.34 -5.86 -0.73
N VAL A 210 23.39 -5.15 -0.14
CA VAL A 210 23.55 -3.76 0.28
C VAL A 210 23.33 -3.69 1.79
N ALA A 211 24.40 -3.33 2.50
CA ALA A 211 24.38 -3.14 3.94
C ALA A 211 24.57 -1.65 4.25
N LEU A 212 23.73 -1.12 5.14
CA LEU A 212 23.85 0.23 5.66
C LEU A 212 24.29 0.18 7.14
N PRO A 213 25.28 0.98 7.56
CA PRO A 213 25.76 0.93 8.94
C PRO A 213 24.67 1.23 9.97
N ASN A 214 24.49 0.33 10.96
CA ASN A 214 23.51 0.45 12.04
C ASN A 214 22.06 0.64 11.57
N GLN A 215 21.73 0.07 10.42
CA GLN A 215 20.41 0.13 9.80
C GLN A 215 20.02 -1.24 9.25
N SER A 216 18.72 -1.50 9.17
CA SER A 216 18.16 -2.69 8.53
C SER A 216 17.37 -2.27 7.30
N VAL A 217 17.56 -2.97 6.18
CA VAL A 217 16.84 -2.72 4.93
C VAL A 217 16.07 -3.97 4.54
N ASP A 218 14.74 -3.88 4.55
CA ASP A 218 13.84 -4.95 4.16
C ASP A 218 13.22 -4.65 2.80
N CYS A 219 13.30 -5.60 1.86
CA CYS A 219 13.03 -5.41 0.41
C CYS A 219 11.67 -5.95 -0.08
N PRO A 220 10.56 -5.24 0.12
CA PRO A 220 9.22 -5.55 -0.36
C PRO A 220 9.06 -5.46 -1.87
N ALA A 221 9.84 -4.63 -2.59
CA ALA A 221 9.61 -4.44 -4.02
C ALA A 221 10.90 -4.32 -4.85
N ILE A 222 10.90 -5.05 -5.97
CA ILE A 222 11.79 -4.88 -7.11
C ILE A 222 10.90 -4.58 -8.32
N LEU A 223 11.19 -3.47 -9.01
CA LEU A 223 10.42 -2.97 -10.13
C LEU A 223 11.35 -2.69 -11.30
N LEU A 224 10.83 -2.80 -12.52
CA LEU A 224 11.59 -2.58 -13.74
C LEU A 224 11.17 -1.29 -14.40
N GLN A 225 12.14 -0.48 -14.82
CA GLN A 225 11.90 0.65 -15.70
C GLN A 225 12.08 0.24 -17.16
N THR A 226 11.41 0.94 -18.07
CA THR A 226 11.44 0.67 -19.53
C THR A 226 12.83 0.81 -20.14
N ASN A 227 13.72 1.58 -19.51
CA ASN A 227 15.13 1.75 -19.88
C ASN A 227 16.04 0.60 -19.39
N GLY A 228 15.49 -0.46 -18.79
CA GLY A 228 16.24 -1.61 -18.28
C GLY A 228 16.91 -1.40 -16.92
N LYS A 229 16.72 -0.23 -16.28
CA LYS A 229 17.11 -0.01 -14.88
C LYS A 229 16.13 -0.72 -13.94
N ILE A 230 16.60 -0.99 -12.74
CA ILE A 230 15.84 -1.70 -11.71
C ILE A 230 15.66 -0.76 -10.52
N ILE A 231 14.42 -0.55 -10.09
CA ILE A 231 14.10 0.16 -8.85
C ILE A 231 13.93 -0.88 -7.74
N VAL A 232 14.56 -0.63 -6.61
CA VAL A 232 14.37 -1.38 -5.39
C VAL A 232 13.76 -0.44 -4.38
N ALA A 233 12.61 -0.79 -3.82
CA ALA A 233 11.95 -0.02 -2.77
C ALA A 233 11.85 -0.85 -1.49
N ALA A 234 12.09 -0.18 -0.37
CA ALA A 234 12.32 -0.83 0.92
C ALA A 234 11.84 -0.03 2.11
N LYS A 235 11.61 -0.78 3.19
CA LYS A 235 11.58 -0.22 4.53
C LYS A 235 13.01 -0.11 5.03
N LEU A 236 13.37 1.07 5.52
CA LEU A 236 14.63 1.30 6.22
C LEU A 236 14.36 1.48 7.70
N ASP A 237 14.78 0.53 8.52
CA ASP A 237 14.79 0.64 9.96
C ASP A 237 16.08 1.29 10.43
N THR A 238 15.93 2.40 11.14
CA THR A 238 17.01 3.19 11.75
C THR A 238 16.90 3.12 13.27
N ASN A 239 17.99 3.42 13.98
CA ASN A 239 18.06 3.36 15.45
C ASN A 239 17.72 1.98 16.04
N ILE A 240 18.02 0.90 15.32
CA ILE A 240 17.71 -0.50 15.68
C ILE A 240 18.33 -0.99 17.00
N ASN A 241 19.33 -0.28 17.53
CA ASN A 241 19.96 -0.56 18.83
C ASN A 241 19.50 0.39 19.95
N GLN A 242 18.42 1.14 19.74
CA GLN A 242 17.84 2.05 20.73
C GLN A 242 16.45 1.58 21.19
N LEU A 243 15.89 2.26 22.20
CA LEU A 243 14.57 1.94 22.78
C LEU A 243 13.41 2.02 21.76
N PHE A 244 13.59 2.76 20.66
CA PHE A 244 12.59 2.93 19.61
C PHE A 244 13.26 2.90 18.23
N SER A 245 12.95 1.87 17.44
CA SER A 245 13.30 1.84 16.01
C SER A 245 12.45 2.87 15.25
N ARG A 246 13.04 3.52 14.24
CA ARG A 246 12.34 4.44 13.35
C ARG A 246 12.39 3.94 11.93
N SER A 247 11.22 3.85 11.29
CA SER A 247 11.08 3.37 9.92
C SER A 247 11.06 4.52 8.93
N LYS A 248 11.65 4.32 7.75
CA LYS A 248 11.66 5.28 6.63
C LYS A 248 11.37 4.59 5.31
N PHE A 249 10.89 5.35 4.33
CA PHE A 249 10.82 4.89 2.96
C PHE A 249 12.22 4.97 2.34
N PHE A 250 12.66 3.86 1.76
CA PHE A 250 13.93 3.77 1.04
C PHE A 250 13.65 3.36 -0.40
N SER A 251 14.39 3.95 -1.33
CA SER A 251 14.51 3.42 -2.68
C SER A 251 15.92 3.57 -3.22
N MET A 252 16.30 2.69 -4.13
CA MET A 252 17.54 2.77 -4.86
C MET A 252 17.34 2.33 -6.30
N ARG A 253 18.20 2.83 -7.19
CA ARG A 253 18.21 2.39 -8.59
C ARG A 253 19.48 1.62 -8.91
N LEU A 254 19.31 0.52 -9.61
CA LEU A 254 20.38 -0.31 -10.14
C LEU A 254 20.42 -0.22 -11.65
N ASN A 255 21.63 -0.31 -12.18
CA ASN A 255 21.90 -0.64 -13.56
C ASN A 255 21.50 -2.09 -13.85
N SER A 256 21.39 -2.43 -15.14
CA SER A 256 21.04 -3.78 -15.58
C SER A 256 22.08 -4.83 -15.19
N ASP A 257 23.30 -4.46 -14.81
CA ASP A 257 24.34 -5.36 -14.30
C ASP A 257 24.32 -5.47 -12.75
N GLY A 258 23.37 -4.83 -12.09
CA GLY A 258 23.26 -4.82 -10.62
C GLY A 258 24.19 -3.83 -9.92
N SER A 259 24.99 -3.04 -10.64
CA SER A 259 25.72 -1.91 -10.04
C SER A 259 24.76 -0.77 -9.70
N ILE A 260 25.06 0.00 -8.65
CA ILE A 260 24.24 1.14 -8.22
C ILE A 260 24.30 2.25 -9.28
N ASP A 261 23.13 2.72 -9.72
CA ASP A 261 23.03 3.86 -10.63
C ASP A 261 23.13 5.18 -9.87
N LYS A 262 24.33 5.73 -9.80
CA LYS A 262 24.63 6.97 -9.06
C LYS A 262 23.90 8.22 -9.58
N SER A 263 23.26 8.17 -10.75
CA SER A 263 22.47 9.29 -11.27
C SER A 263 21.08 9.40 -10.64
N PHE A 264 20.66 8.42 -9.83
CA PHE A 264 19.38 8.43 -9.14
C PHE A 264 19.47 9.13 -7.78
N ALA A 265 18.65 10.16 -7.56
CA ALA A 265 18.56 10.92 -6.32
C ALA A 265 19.95 11.28 -5.73
N HIS A 266 20.26 10.79 -4.53
CA HIS A 266 21.50 11.08 -3.81
C HIS A 266 22.46 9.89 -3.94
N ASP A 267 23.29 9.88 -4.99
CA ASP A 267 24.27 8.82 -5.29
C ASP A 267 23.68 7.41 -5.44
N GLY A 268 22.47 7.34 -5.99
CA GLY A 268 21.77 6.09 -6.29
C GLY A 268 20.72 5.69 -5.26
N ILE A 269 20.58 6.45 -4.17
CA ILE A 269 19.68 6.15 -3.05
C ILE A 269 18.79 7.36 -2.75
N GLN A 270 17.54 7.08 -2.43
CA GLN A 270 16.59 8.04 -1.90
C GLN A 270 16.02 7.52 -0.58
N ILE A 271 16.10 8.32 0.47
CA ILE A 271 15.51 8.02 1.78
C ILE A 271 14.58 9.17 2.13
N GLN A 272 13.32 8.85 2.41
CA GLN A 272 12.32 9.85 2.74
C GLN A 272 11.55 9.48 4.00
N SER A 273 11.17 10.52 4.73
CA SER A 273 10.33 10.42 5.91
C SER A 273 9.37 11.60 5.97
N ASN A 274 8.16 11.35 6.44
CA ASN A 274 7.20 12.39 6.83
C ASN A 274 6.82 12.28 8.32
N SER A 275 7.25 11.21 9.01
CA SER A 275 7.00 11.00 10.43
C SER A 275 8.17 10.29 11.14
N ASN A 276 7.97 9.90 12.40
CA ASN A 276 8.96 9.09 13.13
C ASN A 276 8.87 7.59 12.79
N ASP A 277 7.76 7.13 12.23
CA ASP A 277 7.52 5.73 11.88
C ASP A 277 6.78 5.64 10.53
N ASP A 278 7.57 5.59 9.46
CA ASP A 278 7.09 5.44 8.09
C ASP A 278 7.31 4.00 7.62
N ASN A 279 6.28 3.18 7.81
CA ASN A 279 6.28 1.77 7.45
C ASN A 279 5.95 1.62 5.96
N PHE A 280 6.97 1.44 5.14
CA PHE A 280 6.80 1.10 3.74
C PHE A 280 6.16 -0.29 3.58
N SER A 281 5.26 -0.46 2.59
CA SER A 281 4.68 -1.77 2.25
C SER A 281 4.72 -2.13 0.77
N SER A 282 4.52 -1.18 -0.15
CA SER A 282 4.42 -1.48 -1.59
C SER A 282 4.94 -0.35 -2.48
N ALA A 283 5.35 -0.69 -3.71
CA ALA A 283 5.76 0.29 -4.70
C ALA A 283 5.35 -0.12 -6.12
N ALA A 284 5.25 0.87 -7.01
CA ALA A 284 5.00 0.69 -8.43
C ALA A 284 5.66 1.79 -9.27
N VAL A 285 5.78 1.55 -10.57
CA VAL A 285 6.25 2.53 -11.56
C VAL A 285 5.08 2.85 -12.49
N LEU A 286 4.82 4.14 -12.72
CA LEU A 286 3.81 4.65 -13.64
C LEU A 286 4.32 4.67 -15.09
N SER A 287 3.44 4.91 -16.06
CA SER A 287 3.78 4.88 -17.49
C SER A 287 4.82 5.94 -17.91
N ASP A 288 4.85 7.08 -17.21
CA ASP A 288 5.85 8.15 -17.38
C ASP A 288 7.20 7.86 -16.70
N GLY A 289 7.29 6.75 -15.96
CA GLY A 289 8.47 6.34 -15.20
C GLY A 289 8.52 6.86 -13.77
N SER A 290 7.54 7.66 -13.33
CA SER A 290 7.39 8.10 -11.94
C SER A 290 7.22 6.89 -11.03
N ILE A 291 7.69 6.99 -9.80
CA ILE A 291 7.75 5.89 -8.84
C ILE A 291 6.84 6.22 -7.66
N ILE A 292 5.88 5.34 -7.41
CA ILE A 292 4.95 5.44 -6.28
C ILE A 292 5.40 4.49 -5.20
N LEU A 293 5.58 5.01 -3.98
CA LEU A 293 5.88 4.26 -2.77
C LEU A 293 4.68 4.41 -1.82
N ALA A 294 4.23 3.34 -1.19
CA ALA A 294 3.06 3.35 -0.33
C ALA A 294 3.30 2.55 0.96
N GLY A 295 2.57 2.93 2.01
CA GLY A 295 2.67 2.34 3.32
C GLY A 295 1.85 3.09 4.35
N GLU A 296 2.33 3.12 5.58
CA GLU A 296 1.74 3.83 6.70
C GLU A 296 2.71 4.85 7.27
N SER A 297 2.19 6.01 7.66
CA SER A 297 2.93 6.99 8.46
C SER A 297 2.06 7.53 9.58
N GLU A 298 2.68 8.15 10.57
CA GLU A 298 1.95 9.00 11.50
C GLU A 298 1.67 10.37 10.87
N PHE A 299 0.40 10.77 10.86
CA PHE A 299 -0.09 12.06 10.37
C PHE A 299 -1.08 12.65 11.38
N ASN A 300 -0.86 13.89 11.83
CA ASN A 300 -1.67 14.57 12.86
C ASN A 300 -1.88 13.76 14.15
N GLY A 301 -0.90 12.92 14.54
CA GLY A 301 -0.96 12.08 15.74
C GLY A 301 -1.72 10.76 15.56
N PHE A 302 -2.10 10.41 14.33
CA PHE A 302 -2.77 9.15 13.99
C PHE A 302 -2.04 8.42 12.87
N LYS A 303 -2.10 7.09 12.85
CA LYS A 303 -1.61 6.33 11.68
C LYS A 303 -2.53 6.57 10.49
N SER A 304 -1.93 6.84 9.33
CA SER A 304 -2.62 7.07 8.07
C SER A 304 -1.92 6.32 6.94
N ALA A 305 -2.68 5.94 5.92
CA ALA A 305 -2.12 5.45 4.69
C ALA A 305 -1.37 6.59 3.99
N SER A 306 -0.11 6.35 3.65
CA SER A 306 0.77 7.35 3.07
C SER A 306 1.29 6.88 1.71
N VAL A 307 1.32 7.79 0.76
CA VAL A 307 1.82 7.56 -0.60
C VAL A 307 2.81 8.66 -0.94
N LEU A 308 4.00 8.27 -1.37
CA LEU A 308 5.05 9.17 -1.86
C LEU A 308 5.23 8.97 -3.36
N CYS A 309 5.34 10.06 -4.11
CA CYS A 309 5.71 10.04 -5.52
C CYS A 309 7.11 10.62 -5.73
N LEU A 310 7.92 9.86 -6.47
CA LEU A 310 9.23 10.29 -6.96
C LEU A 310 9.17 10.42 -8.48
N PHE A 311 9.92 11.38 -9.02
CA PHE A 311 10.24 11.43 -10.44
C PHE A 311 11.06 10.19 -10.87
N PRO A 312 11.17 9.91 -12.18
CA PRO A 312 11.95 8.78 -12.68
C PRO A 312 13.42 8.78 -12.24
N ASP A 313 13.97 9.96 -11.93
CA ASP A 313 15.33 10.17 -11.42
C ASP A 313 15.46 9.98 -9.91
N GLY A 314 14.37 9.70 -9.18
CA GLY A 314 14.35 9.45 -7.74
C GLY A 314 14.16 10.67 -6.88
N ASN A 315 14.15 11.88 -7.45
CA ASN A 315 13.84 13.09 -6.71
C ASN A 315 12.34 13.12 -6.36
N VAL A 316 11.99 13.67 -5.20
CA VAL A 316 10.59 13.79 -4.78
C VAL A 316 9.84 14.68 -5.75
N ASN A 317 8.64 14.26 -6.18
CA ASN A 317 7.76 15.09 -7.01
C ASN A 317 6.94 16.01 -6.11
N PRO A 318 7.26 17.31 -5.96
CA PRO A 318 6.58 18.18 -5.01
C PRO A 318 5.11 18.42 -5.35
N ASN A 319 4.70 18.19 -6.61
CA ASN A 319 3.36 18.44 -7.11
C ASN A 319 2.38 17.28 -6.85
N PHE A 320 2.88 16.13 -6.40
CA PHE A 320 2.03 15.01 -6.02
C PHE A 320 1.51 15.20 -4.60
N GLY A 321 0.19 15.27 -4.44
CA GLY A 321 -0.43 15.61 -3.16
C GLY A 321 0.15 16.90 -2.59
N THR A 322 0.83 16.80 -1.45
CA THR A 322 1.53 17.91 -0.81
C THR A 322 3.00 17.56 -0.55
N ASN A 323 3.92 18.26 -1.23
CA ASN A 323 5.37 18.01 -1.18
C ASN A 323 5.75 16.55 -1.49
N GLY A 324 5.04 15.94 -2.44
CA GLY A 324 5.24 14.56 -2.86
C GLY A 324 4.50 13.52 -2.05
N TRP A 325 3.79 13.92 -0.99
CA TRP A 325 3.05 12.99 -0.14
C TRP A 325 1.54 13.14 -0.30
N LYS A 326 0.84 12.01 -0.33
CA LYS A 326 -0.60 11.92 -0.12
C LYS A 326 -0.87 11.07 1.12
N HIS A 327 -1.57 11.67 2.09
CA HIS A 327 -2.17 10.95 3.20
C HIS A 327 -3.64 10.67 2.89
N ILE A 328 -4.10 9.47 3.21
CA ILE A 328 -5.48 9.05 3.01
C ILE A 328 -6.11 8.73 4.37
N ASP A 329 -7.16 9.46 4.71
CA ASP A 329 -7.97 9.22 5.89
C ASP A 329 -9.08 8.21 5.56
N PHE A 330 -9.18 7.16 6.37
CA PHE A 330 -10.20 6.12 6.25
C PHE A 330 -11.39 6.36 7.20
N PHE A 331 -11.65 7.61 7.60
CA PHE A 331 -12.79 8.04 8.41
C PHE A 331 -12.83 7.36 9.79
N ALA A 332 -11.83 7.64 10.62
CA ALA A 332 -11.60 7.07 11.95
C ALA A 332 -11.14 5.59 12.00
N GLY A 333 -10.95 4.96 10.84
CA GLY A 333 -10.23 3.69 10.75
C GLY A 333 -8.72 3.89 10.87
N THR A 334 -8.02 2.96 11.50
CA THR A 334 -6.56 2.88 11.49
C THR A 334 -6.13 1.97 10.34
N PRO A 335 -5.73 2.50 9.18
CA PRO A 335 -5.42 1.68 8.00
C PRO A 335 -4.03 1.06 8.11
N ILE A 336 -3.91 -0.13 7.55
CA ILE A 336 -2.66 -0.85 7.27
C ILE A 336 -2.70 -1.19 5.78
N ILE A 337 -1.90 -0.50 4.98
CA ILE A 337 -1.80 -0.74 3.53
C ILE A 337 -0.75 -1.81 3.29
N THR A 338 -1.12 -2.86 2.58
CA THR A 338 -0.26 -4.03 2.38
C THR A 338 0.10 -4.26 0.92
N CYS A 339 -0.73 -3.77 -0.01
CA CYS A 339 -0.57 -4.04 -1.43
C CYS A 339 -1.09 -2.88 -2.29
N MET A 340 -0.55 -2.82 -3.51
CA MET A 340 -0.85 -1.79 -4.49
C MET A 340 -0.82 -2.36 -5.90
N ALA A 341 -1.61 -1.80 -6.82
CA ALA A 341 -1.43 -1.98 -8.25
C ALA A 341 -1.76 -0.70 -9.01
N VAL A 342 -1.24 -0.62 -10.24
CA VAL A 342 -1.40 0.53 -11.14
C VAL A 342 -2.27 0.11 -12.33
N GLN A 343 -3.25 0.94 -12.65
CA GLN A 343 -4.10 0.80 -13.83
C GLN A 343 -3.40 1.30 -15.09
N GLN A 344 -3.90 0.91 -16.27
CA GLN A 344 -3.34 1.37 -17.55
C GLN A 344 -3.38 2.89 -17.74
N ASN A 345 -4.22 3.61 -17.00
CA ASN A 345 -4.33 5.06 -17.00
C ASN A 345 -3.57 5.73 -15.83
N ASP A 346 -2.61 5.02 -15.23
CA ASP A 346 -1.78 5.46 -14.09
C ASP A 346 -2.53 5.79 -12.80
N LYS A 347 -3.83 5.50 -12.71
CA LYS A 347 -4.52 5.46 -11.43
C LYS A 347 -3.97 4.32 -10.58
N VAL A 348 -3.84 4.57 -9.29
CA VAL A 348 -3.22 3.65 -8.34
C VAL A 348 -4.28 3.16 -7.36
N ILE A 349 -4.35 1.84 -7.17
CA ILE A 349 -5.23 1.21 -6.21
C ILE A 349 -4.39 0.68 -5.06
N LEU A 350 -4.74 1.07 -3.84
CA LEU A 350 -4.14 0.60 -2.60
C LEU A 350 -5.15 -0.27 -1.88
N ALA A 351 -4.70 -1.36 -1.27
CA ALA A 351 -5.55 -2.20 -0.44
C ALA A 351 -4.82 -2.71 0.80
N GLY A 352 -5.62 -3.13 1.77
CA GLY A 352 -5.13 -3.58 3.05
C GLY A 352 -6.28 -3.80 4.02
N VAL A 353 -6.03 -3.48 5.29
CA VAL A 353 -7.01 -3.64 6.37
C VAL A 353 -7.16 -2.33 7.13
N ALA A 354 -8.33 -2.10 7.73
CA ALA A 354 -8.51 -0.98 8.65
C ALA A 354 -9.26 -1.41 9.91
N ASP A 355 -8.79 -0.88 11.03
CA ASP A 355 -9.38 -1.12 12.35
C ASP A 355 -10.26 0.07 12.71
N TYR A 356 -11.56 -0.18 12.84
CA TYR A 356 -12.55 0.85 13.13
C TYR A 356 -13.02 0.76 14.59
N PRO A 357 -13.20 1.90 15.30
CA PRO A 357 -13.78 1.88 16.63
C PRO A 357 -15.15 1.20 16.63
N ASN A 358 -15.30 0.13 17.43
CA ASN A 358 -16.54 -0.65 17.57
C ASN A 358 -17.01 -1.39 16.29
N GLN A 359 -16.15 -1.54 15.28
CA GLN A 359 -16.38 -2.42 14.14
C GLN A 359 -15.13 -3.29 13.93
N SER A 360 -15.29 -4.41 13.26
CA SER A 360 -14.18 -5.34 13.07
C SER A 360 -13.31 -4.97 11.88
N HIS A 361 -12.09 -5.52 11.89
CA HIS A 361 -11.11 -5.45 10.80
C HIS A 361 -11.80 -5.56 9.44
N SER A 362 -11.80 -4.46 8.70
CA SER A 362 -12.40 -4.37 7.38
C SER A 362 -11.33 -4.46 6.31
N ILE A 363 -11.59 -5.21 5.24
CA ILE A 363 -10.76 -5.09 4.04
C ILE A 363 -11.09 -3.73 3.43
N ILE A 364 -10.04 -2.96 3.13
CA ILE A 364 -10.15 -1.64 2.53
C ILE A 364 -9.46 -1.63 1.17
N ALA A 365 -10.02 -0.88 0.24
CA ALA A 365 -9.39 -0.50 -1.01
C ALA A 365 -9.65 0.98 -1.29
N THR A 366 -8.67 1.70 -1.80
CA THR A 366 -8.83 3.10 -2.22
C THR A 366 -8.15 3.30 -3.57
N ARG A 367 -8.63 4.26 -4.35
CA ARG A 367 -8.06 4.61 -5.65
C ARG A 367 -7.65 6.08 -5.65
N ILE A 368 -6.44 6.33 -6.10
CA ILE A 368 -5.91 7.68 -6.33
C ILE A 368 -5.55 7.85 -7.80
N THR A 369 -5.56 9.11 -8.24
CA THR A 369 -5.07 9.57 -9.55
C THR A 369 -3.53 9.57 -9.60
N ALA A 370 -2.97 9.70 -10.79
CA ALA A 370 -1.51 9.81 -10.98
C ALA A 370 -0.93 11.06 -10.28
N GLU A 371 -1.75 12.09 -10.07
CA GLU A 371 -1.41 13.33 -9.37
C GLU A 371 -1.58 13.23 -7.84
N GLY A 372 -2.08 12.09 -7.33
CA GLY A 372 -2.23 11.84 -5.89
C GLY A 372 -3.54 12.34 -5.28
N SER A 373 -4.50 12.80 -6.08
CA SER A 373 -5.86 13.10 -5.61
C SER A 373 -6.69 11.82 -5.49
N LEU A 374 -7.58 11.73 -4.51
CA LEU A 374 -8.54 10.62 -4.41
C LEU A 374 -9.45 10.58 -5.65
N ASP A 375 -9.67 9.38 -6.19
CA ASP A 375 -10.62 9.17 -7.29
C ASP A 375 -12.02 8.87 -6.73
N TYR A 376 -12.85 9.90 -6.62
CA TYR A 376 -14.20 9.81 -6.06
C TYR A 376 -15.17 8.95 -6.89
N SER A 377 -14.79 8.52 -8.10
CA SER A 377 -15.56 7.54 -8.86
C SER A 377 -15.40 6.10 -8.35
N PHE A 378 -14.43 5.85 -7.46
CA PHE A 378 -14.16 4.55 -6.85
C PHE A 378 -14.88 4.41 -5.51
N GLY A 379 -15.61 3.31 -5.32
CA GLY A 379 -16.29 3.01 -4.07
C GLY A 379 -17.16 4.17 -3.58
N LYS A 380 -17.11 4.42 -2.28
CA LYS A 380 -17.73 5.56 -1.61
C LYS A 380 -16.66 6.62 -1.33
N GLN A 381 -16.72 7.74 -2.03
CA GLN A 381 -15.78 8.85 -1.88
C GLN A 381 -14.30 8.46 -2.08
N GLY A 382 -14.02 7.58 -3.04
CA GLY A 382 -12.66 7.10 -3.32
C GLY A 382 -12.19 5.92 -2.48
N ILE A 383 -13.05 5.41 -1.59
CA ILE A 383 -12.75 4.31 -0.68
C ILE A 383 -13.86 3.25 -0.78
N ASP A 384 -13.50 2.00 -1.00
CA ASP A 384 -14.37 0.85 -0.78
C ASP A 384 -13.91 0.10 0.47
N SER A 385 -14.87 -0.34 1.27
CA SER A 385 -14.60 -1.14 2.46
C SER A 385 -15.69 -2.17 2.65
N PHE A 386 -15.27 -3.38 3.01
CA PHE A 386 -16.19 -4.49 3.23
C PHE A 386 -15.64 -5.43 4.29
N VAL A 387 -16.56 -6.10 4.98
CA VAL A 387 -16.23 -7.07 6.02
C VAL A 387 -16.39 -8.48 5.42
N LEU A 388 -15.34 -9.29 5.50
CA LEU A 388 -15.33 -10.67 4.99
C LEU A 388 -15.92 -11.69 5.96
N THR A 389 -16.04 -11.34 7.24
CA THR A 389 -16.34 -12.25 8.36
C THR A 389 -17.27 -11.62 9.39
N SER A 390 -17.75 -12.46 10.31
CA SER A 390 -18.33 -11.99 11.57
C SER A 390 -17.29 -11.13 12.33
N PRO A 391 -17.74 -10.19 13.17
CA PRO A 391 -16.87 -9.30 13.93
C PRO A 391 -15.72 -9.96 14.72
N ALA A 392 -15.82 -11.25 15.01
CA ALA A 392 -14.90 -11.97 15.90
C ALA A 392 -13.66 -12.56 15.21
N SER A 393 -13.44 -12.36 13.89
CA SER A 393 -12.29 -12.94 13.17
C SER A 393 -11.59 -11.93 12.27
N PRO A 394 -10.36 -11.48 12.63
CA PRO A 394 -9.56 -10.60 11.79
C PRO A 394 -9.31 -11.21 10.41
N ALA A 395 -9.29 -10.39 9.37
CA ALA A 395 -8.85 -10.78 8.03
C ALA A 395 -7.69 -9.89 7.60
N GLY A 396 -6.75 -10.45 6.83
CA GLY A 396 -5.64 -9.71 6.22
C GLY A 396 -5.75 -9.72 4.70
N CYS A 397 -5.49 -8.61 4.02
CA CYS A 397 -5.31 -8.57 2.57
C CYS A 397 -3.81 -8.51 2.29
N ASN A 398 -3.26 -9.39 1.47
CA ASN A 398 -1.82 -9.44 1.19
C ASN A 398 -1.46 -9.19 -0.28
N SER A 399 -2.42 -9.37 -1.19
CA SER A 399 -2.16 -9.22 -2.62
C SER A 399 -3.36 -8.65 -3.35
N LEU A 400 -3.06 -7.78 -4.31
CA LEU A 400 -4.01 -7.13 -5.20
C LEU A 400 -3.57 -7.35 -6.65
N LEU A 401 -4.51 -7.68 -7.51
CA LEU A 401 -4.31 -7.79 -8.96
C LEU A 401 -5.45 -7.10 -9.70
N ILE A 402 -5.12 -6.36 -10.77
CA ILE A 402 -6.11 -5.82 -11.70
C ILE A 402 -6.20 -6.79 -12.87
N GLN A 403 -7.40 -7.31 -13.12
CA GLN A 403 -7.68 -8.23 -14.22
C GLN A 403 -7.70 -7.51 -15.57
N ASP A 404 -7.55 -8.27 -16.65
CA ASP A 404 -7.59 -7.73 -18.03
C ASP A 404 -8.90 -6.98 -18.36
N ASP A 405 -10.00 -7.34 -17.70
CA ASP A 405 -11.31 -6.68 -17.84
C ASP A 405 -11.50 -5.49 -16.87
N GLY A 406 -10.45 -5.11 -16.17
CA GLY A 406 -10.41 -4.01 -15.22
C GLY A 406 -10.85 -4.39 -13.81
N ARG A 407 -11.52 -5.53 -13.57
CA ARG A 407 -11.93 -5.94 -12.21
C ARG A 407 -10.73 -6.16 -11.30
N ILE A 408 -10.94 -6.03 -9.99
CA ILE A 408 -9.85 -6.10 -9.02
C ILE A 408 -10.01 -7.37 -8.20
N LEU A 409 -8.95 -8.17 -8.13
CA LEU A 409 -8.85 -9.34 -7.27
C LEU A 409 -8.03 -8.99 -6.04
N LEU A 410 -8.52 -9.39 -4.87
CA LEU A 410 -7.84 -9.30 -3.59
C LEU A 410 -7.65 -10.71 -3.05
N ALA A 411 -6.50 -11.01 -2.48
CA ALA A 411 -6.25 -12.27 -1.78
C ALA A 411 -5.60 -12.04 -0.43
N GLY A 412 -5.92 -12.93 0.50
CA GLY A 412 -5.39 -12.87 1.84
C GLY A 412 -5.96 -13.97 2.73
N PHE A 413 -6.10 -13.67 4.02
CA PHE A 413 -6.47 -14.66 5.01
C PHE A 413 -7.55 -14.21 5.97
N ARG A 414 -8.18 -15.19 6.64
CA ARG A 414 -9.14 -15.00 7.72
C ARG A 414 -8.66 -15.79 8.93
N MET A 415 -8.41 -15.09 10.03
CA MET A 415 -8.09 -15.70 11.31
C MET A 415 -9.33 -16.38 11.90
N GLY A 416 -9.16 -17.38 12.76
CA GLY A 416 -10.25 -18.02 13.50
C GLY A 416 -11.04 -19.11 12.75
N ASP A 417 -10.90 -19.19 11.43
CA ASP A 417 -11.58 -20.19 10.60
C ASP A 417 -10.57 -21.17 9.99
N SER A 418 -10.92 -22.45 9.89
CA SER A 418 -10.09 -23.46 9.19
C SER A 418 -10.02 -23.27 7.66
N ASN A 419 -10.81 -22.36 7.08
CA ASN A 419 -10.78 -21.96 5.67
C ASN A 419 -10.14 -20.57 5.54
N SER A 420 -8.84 -20.49 5.83
CA SER A 420 -8.18 -19.21 6.06
C SER A 420 -7.87 -18.49 4.73
N PHE A 421 -7.57 -19.16 3.61
CA PHE A 421 -7.41 -18.48 2.30
C PHE A 421 -8.72 -17.86 1.83
N PHE A 422 -8.68 -16.60 1.38
CA PHE A 422 -9.75 -16.01 0.59
C PHE A 422 -9.23 -15.36 -0.70
N ALA A 423 -10.10 -15.30 -1.69
CA ALA A 423 -10.06 -14.32 -2.76
C ALA A 423 -11.38 -13.56 -2.84
N ALA A 424 -11.33 -12.24 -2.94
CA ALA A 424 -12.47 -11.38 -3.20
C ALA A 424 -12.30 -10.73 -4.56
N ARG A 425 -13.40 -10.47 -5.25
CA ARG A 425 -13.39 -9.67 -6.48
C ARG A 425 -14.22 -8.42 -6.31
N LEU A 426 -13.64 -7.27 -6.65
CA LEU A 426 -14.32 -5.99 -6.74
C LEU A 426 -14.56 -5.64 -8.21
N GLN A 427 -15.69 -5.00 -8.44
CA GLN A 427 -15.92 -4.19 -9.63
C GLN A 427 -14.95 -3.01 -9.61
N ASN A 428 -14.61 -2.52 -10.80
CA ASN A 428 -13.73 -1.37 -10.98
C ASN A 428 -14.51 -0.25 -11.67
N ASN A 429 -15.63 0.13 -11.07
CA ASN A 429 -16.50 1.13 -11.66
C ASN A 429 -15.74 2.47 -11.73
N GLU A 430 -15.79 3.12 -12.90
CA GLU A 430 -15.37 4.53 -13.08
C GLU A 430 -16.53 5.50 -12.87
N GLN A 431 -17.62 5.01 -12.29
CA GLN A 431 -18.80 5.77 -11.93
C GLN A 431 -19.05 5.54 -10.44
N PRO A 432 -19.28 6.59 -9.64
CA PRO A 432 -19.57 6.44 -8.22
C PRO A 432 -20.67 5.41 -8.03
N VAL A 433 -20.53 4.49 -7.07
CA VAL A 433 -21.61 3.56 -6.76
C VAL A 433 -22.79 4.39 -6.27
N LYS A 434 -23.78 4.59 -7.14
CA LYS A 434 -25.02 5.27 -6.80
C LYS A 434 -25.74 4.43 -5.75
N ASN A 435 -26.00 5.01 -4.59
CA ASN A 435 -26.89 4.40 -3.59
C ASN A 435 -28.19 3.98 -4.28
N PRO A 436 -28.60 2.70 -4.22
CA PRO A 436 -29.91 2.31 -4.71
C PRO A 436 -30.94 2.69 -3.65
N LYS A 437 -31.40 3.95 -3.70
CA LYS A 437 -32.80 4.35 -3.49
C LYS A 437 -32.96 5.85 -3.75
N THR A 438 -33.99 6.12 -4.56
CA THR A 438 -34.62 7.42 -4.89
C THR A 438 -33.80 8.39 -5.74
N GLU A 439 -34.38 8.73 -6.89
CA GLU A 439 -34.10 9.95 -7.64
C GLU A 439 -34.05 11.16 -6.70
N SER A 440 -33.10 12.05 -6.96
CA SER A 440 -32.79 13.30 -6.21
C SER A 440 -31.95 13.15 -4.93
N ALA A 441 -30.64 13.01 -5.10
CA ALA A 441 -29.65 13.69 -4.25
C ALA A 441 -28.32 13.76 -5.01
N ILE A 442 -28.05 14.93 -5.61
CA ILE A 442 -26.68 15.39 -5.85
C ILE A 442 -26.01 15.40 -4.47
N SER A 443 -24.73 15.01 -4.35
CA SER A 443 -24.04 15.08 -3.05
C SER A 443 -24.21 16.47 -2.44
N GLU A 444 -24.82 16.58 -1.26
CA GLU A 444 -25.06 17.85 -0.54
C GLU A 444 -23.77 18.50 -0.03
N ASP A 445 -22.58 18.16 -0.53
CA ASP A 445 -21.33 18.71 -0.02
C ASP A 445 -20.37 19.10 -1.14
N LEU A 446 -20.13 20.40 -1.28
CA LEU A 446 -19.28 20.99 -2.32
C LEU A 446 -17.79 20.69 -2.13
N ILE A 447 -17.34 20.51 -0.87
CA ILE A 447 -15.92 20.41 -0.52
C ILE A 447 -15.57 18.94 -0.29
N ALA A 448 -14.96 18.33 -1.29
CA ALA A 448 -14.55 16.93 -1.29
C ALA A 448 -13.30 16.67 -0.43
N GLU A 449 -12.38 17.63 -0.37
CA GLU A 449 -11.17 17.57 0.44
C GLU A 449 -10.75 18.95 0.95
N PHE A 450 -10.21 19.00 2.16
CA PHE A 450 -9.59 20.19 2.74
C PHE A 450 -8.46 19.76 3.70
N SER A 451 -7.21 19.97 3.31
CA SER A 451 -6.02 19.64 4.12
C SER A 451 -4.98 20.76 4.08
N ALA A 452 -4.05 20.78 5.06
CA ALA A 452 -3.02 21.81 5.19
C ALA A 452 -1.68 21.20 5.59
N PHE A 453 -0.58 21.72 5.04
CA PHE A 453 0.79 21.29 5.30
C PHE A 453 1.74 22.50 5.35
N PRO A 454 2.81 22.47 6.16
CA PRO A 454 3.11 21.45 7.17
C PRO A 454 2.15 21.54 8.36
N ASN A 455 1.75 20.39 8.91
CA ASN A 455 1.00 20.30 10.16
C ASN A 455 1.55 19.12 10.99
N PRO A 456 2.32 19.36 12.07
CA PRO A 456 2.64 20.65 12.66
C PRO A 456 3.50 21.55 11.77
N MET A 457 3.19 22.85 11.76
CA MET A 457 3.93 23.86 11.03
C MET A 457 5.24 24.19 11.75
N SER A 458 6.33 24.15 11.00
CA SER A 458 7.68 24.49 11.49
C SER A 458 8.35 25.61 10.68
N TYR A 459 7.77 25.96 9.52
CA TYR A 459 8.22 27.00 8.61
C TYR A 459 7.04 27.49 7.75
N ASP A 460 7.15 28.73 7.25
CA ASP A 460 6.26 29.37 6.27
C ASP A 460 6.76 29.05 4.85
N PRO A 461 5.91 28.85 3.80
CA PRO A 461 4.45 28.94 3.78
C PRO A 461 3.69 27.68 4.22
N MET A 462 2.42 27.85 4.60
CA MET A 462 1.45 26.76 4.71
C MET A 462 0.69 26.57 3.39
N ILE A 463 0.73 25.37 2.84
CA ILE A 463 0.00 24.99 1.64
C ILE A 463 -1.31 24.31 2.05
N VAL A 464 -2.41 24.84 1.52
CA VAL A 464 -3.75 24.31 1.71
C VAL A 464 -4.22 23.63 0.43
N SER A 465 -4.55 22.34 0.51
CA SER A 465 -5.08 21.54 -0.59
C SER A 465 -6.60 21.44 -0.47
N ILE A 466 -7.31 21.75 -1.56
CA ILE A 466 -8.77 21.85 -1.62
C ILE A 466 -9.26 21.08 -2.84
N ASN A 467 -10.22 20.18 -2.68
CA ASN A 467 -10.88 19.52 -3.80
C ASN A 467 -12.35 19.91 -3.83
N LEU A 468 -12.81 20.47 -4.95
CA LEU A 468 -14.20 20.92 -5.13
C LEU A 468 -14.93 20.00 -6.11
N LEU A 469 -16.18 19.65 -5.79
CA LEU A 469 -17.03 18.84 -6.68
C LEU A 469 -17.66 19.65 -7.82
N GLN A 470 -17.55 20.98 -7.77
CA GLN A 470 -17.96 21.91 -8.83
C GLN A 470 -17.23 23.24 -8.61
N PRO A 471 -17.10 24.11 -9.63
CA PRO A 471 -16.42 25.39 -9.47
C PRO A 471 -17.12 26.28 -8.43
N ALA A 472 -16.35 26.91 -7.55
CA ALA A 472 -16.90 27.76 -6.50
C ALA A 472 -15.94 28.88 -6.06
N GLN A 473 -16.52 29.96 -5.55
CA GLN A 473 -15.76 30.93 -4.78
C GLN A 473 -15.54 30.41 -3.36
N ILE A 474 -14.29 30.44 -2.92
CA ILE A 474 -13.88 30.06 -1.59
C ILE A 474 -13.50 31.28 -0.76
N ASN A 475 -13.59 31.15 0.57
CA ASN A 475 -13.06 32.07 1.56
C ASN A 475 -12.27 31.28 2.60
N LEU A 476 -10.95 31.50 2.65
CA LEU A 476 -10.04 30.90 3.61
C LEU A 476 -9.67 31.90 4.69
N THR A 477 -9.78 31.48 5.94
CA THR A 477 -9.37 32.26 7.10
C THR A 477 -8.46 31.43 8.01
N VAL A 478 -7.57 32.09 8.73
CA VAL A 478 -6.76 31.45 9.77
C VAL A 478 -6.93 32.24 11.05
N SER A 479 -7.26 31.58 12.15
CA SER A 479 -7.40 32.20 13.46
C SER A 479 -6.72 31.40 14.56
N ASP A 480 -6.33 32.08 15.65
CA ASP A 480 -5.96 31.39 16.89
C ASP A 480 -7.19 30.75 17.58
N MET A 481 -6.97 30.03 18.68
CA MET A 481 -8.05 29.39 19.45
C MET A 481 -8.99 30.39 20.17
N SER A 482 -8.62 31.67 20.24
CA SER A 482 -9.51 32.74 20.74
C SER A 482 -10.39 33.34 19.64
N GLY A 483 -10.16 32.96 18.37
CA GLY A 483 -10.87 33.47 17.21
C GLY A 483 -10.23 34.72 16.58
N LYS A 484 -9.06 35.15 17.06
CA LYS A 484 -8.32 36.28 16.46
C LYS A 484 -7.78 35.86 15.09
N GLN A 485 -8.12 36.62 14.06
CA GLN A 485 -7.64 36.37 12.69
C GLN A 485 -6.13 36.65 12.59
N MET A 486 -5.40 35.70 12.01
CA MET A 486 -3.94 35.73 11.84
C MET A 486 -3.52 36.18 10.44
N ILE A 487 -4.43 36.10 9.46
CA ILE A 487 -4.22 36.55 8.08
C ILE A 487 -5.41 37.37 7.60
N THR A 488 -5.20 38.12 6.52
CA THR A 488 -6.34 38.65 5.75
C THR A 488 -7.03 37.48 5.04
N PRO A 489 -8.37 37.36 5.10
CA PRO A 489 -9.10 36.29 4.42
C PRO A 489 -8.75 36.20 2.93
N ILE A 490 -8.46 35.00 2.46
CA ILE A 490 -8.12 34.73 1.06
C ILE A 490 -9.41 34.32 0.34
N VAL A 491 -9.83 35.13 -0.63
CA VAL A 491 -10.99 34.85 -1.47
C VAL A 491 -10.52 34.51 -2.89
N LYS A 492 -10.86 33.32 -3.39
CA LYS A 492 -10.48 32.85 -4.74
C LYS A 492 -11.64 32.14 -5.41
N ASN A 493 -11.75 32.24 -6.73
CA ASN A 493 -12.59 31.34 -7.53
C ASN A 493 -11.73 30.15 -7.92
N LEU A 494 -12.18 28.95 -7.58
CA LEU A 494 -11.49 27.70 -7.86
C LEU A 494 -12.33 26.85 -8.81
N ASN A 495 -11.66 26.07 -9.65
CA ASN A 495 -12.30 25.14 -10.56
C ASN A 495 -12.74 23.87 -9.82
N GLU A 496 -13.60 23.09 -10.46
CA GLU A 496 -13.84 21.69 -10.07
C GLU A 496 -12.53 20.90 -10.06
N GLY A 497 -12.38 19.99 -9.10
CA GLY A 497 -11.20 19.17 -8.91
C GLY A 497 -10.20 19.73 -7.89
N PRO A 498 -8.96 19.21 -7.88
CA PRO A 498 -7.93 19.57 -6.92
C PRO A 498 -7.36 20.97 -7.19
N ASN A 499 -7.17 21.73 -6.11
CA ASN A 499 -6.65 23.08 -6.10
C ASN A 499 -5.71 23.26 -4.90
N THR A 500 -4.72 24.14 -5.01
CA THR A 500 -3.83 24.49 -3.91
C THR A 500 -3.84 26.01 -3.65
N VAL A 501 -3.77 26.39 -2.38
CA VAL A 501 -3.67 27.78 -1.94
C VAL A 501 -2.52 27.89 -0.94
N GLU A 502 -1.53 28.69 -1.29
CA GLU A 502 -0.44 29.04 -0.40
C GLU A 502 -0.89 30.16 0.57
N ILE A 503 -0.63 29.95 1.86
CA ILE A 503 -0.89 30.89 2.94
C ILE A 503 0.46 31.25 3.55
N ASN A 504 0.80 32.53 3.43
CA ASN A 504 1.99 33.10 4.04
C ASN A 504 1.62 33.80 5.36
N PHE A 505 2.53 33.78 6.33
CA PHE A 505 2.39 34.44 7.63
C PHE A 505 3.47 35.52 7.80
N PRO A 506 3.27 36.75 7.27
CA PRO A 506 4.32 37.78 7.22
C PRO A 506 4.87 38.19 8.60
N GLN A 507 4.10 38.02 9.67
CA GLN A 507 4.52 38.30 11.05
C GLN A 507 4.94 37.05 11.83
N GLY A 508 4.96 35.89 11.17
CA GLY A 508 5.07 34.58 11.82
C GLY A 508 3.82 34.24 12.64
N LEU A 509 3.82 33.02 13.17
CA LEU A 509 2.85 32.55 14.15
C LEU A 509 3.59 32.14 15.41
N ASP A 510 3.06 32.51 16.58
CA ASP A 510 3.57 32.01 17.85
C ASP A 510 3.29 30.50 17.98
N ALA A 511 4.10 29.79 18.77
CA ALA A 511 3.85 28.38 19.03
C ALA A 511 2.48 28.18 19.69
N GLY A 512 1.67 27.27 19.15
CA GLY A 512 0.31 27.08 19.61
C GLY A 512 -0.61 26.42 18.58
N MET A 513 -1.89 26.32 18.93
CA MET A 513 -2.92 25.76 18.04
C MET A 513 -3.66 26.87 17.30
N TYR A 514 -3.95 26.59 16.03
CA TYR A 514 -4.68 27.49 15.13
C TYR A 514 -5.74 26.70 14.36
N LEU A 515 -6.70 27.45 13.79
CA LEU A 515 -7.75 26.95 12.92
C LEU A 515 -7.61 27.58 11.55
N CYS A 516 -7.53 26.75 10.50
CA CYS A 516 -7.75 27.17 9.13
C CYS A 516 -9.18 26.81 8.73
N VAL A 517 -9.98 27.78 8.32
CA VAL A 517 -11.40 27.59 7.97
C VAL A 517 -11.60 27.93 6.51
N LEU A 518 -12.13 26.97 5.75
CA LEU A 518 -12.60 27.13 4.38
C LEU A 518 -14.11 27.26 4.38
N ARG A 519 -14.63 28.29 3.71
CA ARG A 519 -16.04 28.43 3.39
C ARG A 519 -16.22 28.48 1.88
N ALA A 520 -17.18 27.72 1.35
CA ALA A 520 -17.57 27.74 -0.04
C ALA A 520 -19.09 27.54 -0.12
N MET A 521 -19.84 28.54 -0.58
CA MET A 521 -21.31 28.58 -0.49
C MET A 521 -21.79 28.33 0.96
N GLU A 522 -22.74 27.43 1.19
CA GLU A 522 -23.14 27.00 2.54
C GLU A 522 -22.17 26.03 3.25
N HIS A 523 -21.14 25.53 2.55
CA HIS A 523 -20.25 24.50 3.09
C HIS A 523 -19.08 25.12 3.85
N THR A 524 -18.79 24.57 5.02
CA THR A 524 -17.64 24.97 5.85
C THR A 524 -16.79 23.75 6.19
N ARG A 525 -15.47 23.89 6.08
CA ARG A 525 -14.49 22.93 6.58
C ARG A 525 -13.46 23.62 7.45
N ILE A 526 -12.95 22.89 8.44
CA ILE A 526 -12.02 23.42 9.44
C ILE A 526 -10.88 22.42 9.60
N ILE A 527 -9.65 22.92 9.50
CA ILE A 527 -8.44 22.19 9.86
C ILE A 527 -7.90 22.82 11.12
N LYS A 528 -7.54 21.98 12.10
CA LYS A 528 -6.75 22.39 13.24
C LYS A 528 -5.28 22.10 12.94
N PHE A 529 -4.41 23.09 13.14
CA PHE A 529 -2.97 22.89 12.97
C PHE A 529 -2.17 23.44 14.15
N GLU A 530 -1.04 22.81 14.43
CA GLU A 530 -0.10 23.23 15.48
C GLU A 530 1.07 23.98 14.85
N VAL A 531 1.53 25.06 15.48
CA VAL A 531 2.80 25.72 15.16
C VAL A 531 3.79 25.35 16.26
N LYS A 532 4.93 24.75 15.89
CA LYS A 532 6.00 24.41 16.82
C LYS A 532 7.02 25.54 16.91
N GLN A 533 7.55 25.76 18.12
CA GLN A 533 8.66 26.71 18.32
C GLN A 533 9.86 26.25 17.46
N GLN A 534 10.37 27.15 16.63
CA GLN A 534 11.66 26.91 15.98
C GLN A 534 12.73 26.87 17.08
N TYR A 535 13.30 25.70 17.32
CA TYR A 535 14.58 25.64 18.03
C TYR A 535 15.58 26.39 17.15
N GLN A 536 15.99 27.59 17.57
CA GLN A 536 17.20 28.19 17.02
C GLN A 536 18.34 27.18 17.27
N GLN A 537 18.95 26.70 16.18
CA GLN A 537 20.18 25.91 16.25
C GLN A 537 21.32 26.74 16.83
#